data_AF-A0A800IS53-F1
#
_entry.id   AF-A0A800IS53-F1
#
_cell.length_a   1.000
_cell.length_b   1.000
_cell.length_c   1.000
_cell.angle_alpha   90.00
_cell.angle_beta   90.00
_cell.angle_gamma   90.00
#
_symmetry.space_group_name_H-M   'P 1'
#
loop_
_entity.id
_entity.type
_entity.pdbx_description
1 polymer ?
#
loop_
_entity_poly.entity_id
_entity_poly.type
_entity_poly.pdbx_seq_one_letter_code
_entity_poly.pdbx_strand_id
1 'polypeptide(L)'
;MDANDEEARKIFDDYNCKGVPHLLFVDDKGNEVDRIIGYLPPSEYLARIQDIRNNKYTLDDFLAQYEKGDADAEIIAGIAMKYEDRGDSENAKEFYLILIKDYPDPTSEHYQRGTYFLASDAFKNGVSMALNAYIASFPESPFIEDAFYTMAYHYADKEMKEDEIKVYTQMTHH
;
A
#
# COMPACT_ATOMS: atom_id res chain seq x y z
N MET A 1 -21.00 8.77 0.22
CA MET A 1 -21.34 8.44 -1.18
C MET A 1 -21.43 6.92 -1.25
N ASP A 2 -22.45 6.36 -1.88
CA ASP A 2 -22.57 4.90 -2.04
C ASP A 2 -21.75 4.49 -3.27
N ALA A 3 -20.69 3.69 -3.09
CA ALA A 3 -19.79 3.29 -4.18
C ALA A 3 -20.46 2.38 -5.24
N ASN A 4 -21.69 1.92 -5.00
CA ASN A 4 -22.48 1.15 -5.96
C ASN A 4 -23.31 2.02 -6.90
N ASP A 5 -23.42 3.33 -6.61
CA ASP A 5 -24.01 4.29 -7.54
C ASP A 5 -23.06 4.55 -8.72
N GLU A 6 -23.59 4.71 -9.94
CA GLU A 6 -22.76 4.80 -11.16
C GLU A 6 -21.87 6.05 -11.17
N GLU A 7 -22.39 7.20 -10.72
CA GLU A 7 -21.61 8.45 -10.64
C GLU A 7 -20.54 8.35 -9.55
N ALA A 8 -20.89 7.76 -8.41
CA ALA A 8 -19.97 7.50 -7.32
C ALA A 8 -18.85 6.53 -7.72
N ARG A 9 -19.20 5.47 -8.45
CA ARG A 9 -18.27 4.47 -8.94
C ARG A 9 -17.28 5.09 -9.91
N LYS A 10 -17.76 5.97 -10.80
CA LYS A 10 -16.91 6.73 -11.69
C LYS A 10 -15.88 7.56 -10.92
N ILE A 11 -16.28 8.28 -9.88
CA ILE A 11 -15.35 9.05 -9.03
C ILE A 11 -14.35 8.11 -8.34
N PHE A 12 -14.82 6.99 -7.81
CA PHE A 12 -13.97 5.99 -7.16
C PHE A 12 -12.86 5.47 -8.10
N ASP A 13 -13.22 5.18 -9.35
CA ASP A 13 -12.28 4.69 -10.36
C ASP A 13 -11.36 5.83 -10.88
N ASP A 14 -11.89 7.05 -11.07
CA ASP A 14 -11.12 8.22 -11.54
C ASP A 14 -9.99 8.61 -10.56
N TYR A 15 -10.19 8.41 -9.24
CA TYR A 15 -9.16 8.59 -8.21
C TYR A 15 -8.42 7.31 -7.83
N ASN A 16 -8.61 6.23 -8.59
CA ASN A 16 -7.92 4.95 -8.41
C ASN A 16 -8.07 4.38 -6.99
N CYS A 17 -9.23 4.57 -6.37
CA CYS A 17 -9.54 3.98 -5.07
C CYS A 17 -9.59 2.45 -5.19
N LYS A 18 -9.13 1.73 -4.16
CA LYS A 18 -8.96 0.26 -4.21
C LYS A 18 -9.85 -0.53 -3.24
N GLY A 19 -10.42 0.13 -2.24
CA GLY A 19 -11.26 -0.52 -1.24
C GLY A 19 -12.14 0.47 -0.50
N VAL A 20 -13.11 -0.06 0.24
CA VAL A 20 -14.04 0.69 1.11
C VAL A 20 -13.94 0.15 2.55
N PRO A 21 -14.19 0.98 3.59
CA PRO A 21 -14.49 2.42 3.53
C PRO A 21 -13.27 3.26 3.10
N HIS A 22 -13.53 4.39 2.44
CA HIS A 22 -12.52 5.28 1.89
C HIS A 22 -12.98 6.73 2.01
N LEU A 23 -12.10 7.61 2.43
CA LEU A 23 -12.34 9.05 2.42
C LEU A 23 -11.23 9.75 1.65
N LEU A 24 -11.65 10.50 0.64
CA LEU A 24 -10.77 11.23 -0.26
C LEU A 24 -10.88 12.72 0.03
N PHE A 25 -9.74 13.39 0.12
CA PHE A 25 -9.63 14.83 0.33
C PHE A 25 -9.07 15.45 -0.95
N VAL A 26 -9.84 16.35 -1.55
CA VAL A 26 -9.50 17.02 -2.81
C VAL A 26 -9.47 18.52 -2.64
N ASP A 27 -8.61 19.19 -3.40
CA ASP A 27 -8.54 20.65 -3.44
C ASP A 27 -9.65 21.27 -4.32
N ASP A 28 -9.65 22.60 -4.45
CA ASP A 28 -10.62 23.34 -5.27
C ASP A 28 -10.47 23.12 -6.78
N LYS A 29 -9.39 22.44 -7.21
CA LYS A 29 -9.10 22.09 -8.60
C LYS A 29 -9.37 20.61 -8.89
N GLY A 30 -9.73 19.82 -7.89
CA GLY A 30 -9.93 18.38 -8.01
C GLY A 30 -8.64 17.57 -7.97
N ASN A 31 -7.53 18.13 -7.49
CA ASN A 31 -6.34 17.33 -7.18
C ASN A 31 -6.52 16.67 -5.83
N GLU A 32 -6.02 15.44 -5.69
CA GLU A 32 -6.01 14.77 -4.41
C GLU A 32 -4.95 15.35 -3.47
N VAL A 33 -5.41 15.82 -2.30
CA VAL A 33 -4.56 16.23 -1.18
C VAL A 33 -4.11 15.00 -0.41
N ASP A 34 -5.06 14.16 0.01
CA ASP A 34 -4.77 12.91 0.73
C ASP A 34 -6.01 11.99 0.79
N ARG A 35 -5.84 10.83 1.40
CA ARG A 35 -6.89 9.86 1.67
C ARG A 35 -6.76 9.21 3.05
N ILE A 36 -7.88 8.70 3.54
CA ILE A 36 -7.96 7.79 4.69
C ILE A 36 -8.60 6.51 4.18
N ILE A 37 -7.84 5.40 4.25
CA ILE A 37 -8.26 4.09 3.80
C ILE A 37 -8.64 3.26 5.02
N GLY A 38 -9.80 2.60 4.97
CA GLY A 38 -10.28 1.76 6.07
C GLY A 38 -10.87 2.56 7.22
N TYR A 39 -10.99 1.89 8.37
CA TYR A 39 -11.57 2.47 9.57
C TYR A 39 -10.48 2.95 10.54
N LEU A 40 -10.71 4.11 11.15
CA LEU A 40 -9.93 4.62 12.28
C LEU A 40 -10.87 4.94 13.46
N PRO A 41 -10.41 4.77 14.72
CA PRO A 41 -11.11 5.29 15.89
C PRO A 41 -11.38 6.80 15.80
N PRO A 42 -12.48 7.32 16.40
CA PRO A 42 -12.89 8.72 16.23
C PRO A 42 -11.82 9.78 16.57
N SER A 43 -10.99 9.53 17.60
CA SER A 43 -9.92 10.46 18.00
C SER A 43 -8.80 10.53 16.97
N GLU A 44 -8.38 9.37 16.45
CA GLU A 44 -7.35 9.28 15.40
C GLU A 44 -7.86 9.87 14.09
N TYR A 45 -9.15 9.63 13.80
CA TYR A 45 -9.81 10.18 12.63
C TYR A 45 -9.82 11.72 12.61
N LEU A 46 -10.19 12.35 13.72
CA LEU A 46 -10.18 13.81 13.82
C LEU A 46 -8.75 14.38 13.71
N ALA A 47 -7.77 13.74 14.37
CA ALA A 47 -6.38 14.14 14.27
C ALA A 47 -5.89 14.08 12.82
N ARG A 48 -6.21 12.98 12.12
CA ARG A 48 -5.81 12.79 10.72
C ARG A 48 -6.42 13.82 9.79
N ILE A 49 -7.69 14.18 9.97
CA ILE A 49 -8.32 15.28 9.20
C ILE A 49 -7.62 16.62 9.46
N GLN A 50 -7.25 16.89 10.71
CA GLN A 50 -6.55 18.13 11.05
C GLN A 50 -5.16 18.18 10.43
N ASP A 51 -4.43 17.06 10.42
CA ASP A 51 -3.14 16.96 9.75
C ASP A 51 -3.27 17.19 8.24
N ILE A 52 -4.20 16.50 7.57
CA ILE A 52 -4.45 16.69 6.13
C ILE A 52 -4.81 18.14 5.81
N ARG A 53 -5.71 18.76 6.60
CA ARG A 53 -6.09 20.16 6.43
C ARG A 53 -4.89 21.12 6.56
N ASN A 54 -3.89 20.76 7.36
CA ASN A 54 -2.69 21.55 7.57
C ASN A 54 -1.52 21.09 6.68
N ASN A 55 -1.77 20.24 5.67
CA ASN A 55 -0.77 19.62 4.81
C ASN A 55 0.35 18.94 5.59
N LYS A 56 -0.01 18.12 6.59
CA LYS A 56 0.93 17.29 7.34
C LYS A 56 0.76 15.82 7.01
N TYR A 57 1.87 15.13 6.80
CA TYR A 57 1.91 13.72 6.44
C TYR A 57 1.10 13.41 5.16
N THR A 58 0.96 14.39 4.29
CA THR A 58 0.42 14.25 2.93
C THR A 58 1.56 13.90 1.98
N LEU A 59 1.26 13.48 0.75
CA LEU A 59 2.31 13.26 -0.24
C LEU A 59 3.13 14.53 -0.48
N ASP A 60 2.45 15.67 -0.63
CA ASP A 60 3.09 16.97 -0.88
C ASP A 60 4.00 17.39 0.28
N ASP A 61 3.59 17.14 1.53
CA ASP A 61 4.42 17.40 2.70
C ASP A 61 5.71 16.57 2.69
N PHE A 62 5.59 15.26 2.44
CA PHE A 62 6.75 14.39 2.41
C PHE A 62 7.69 14.70 1.24
N LEU A 63 7.16 14.97 0.04
CA LEU A 63 7.98 15.39 -1.11
C LEU A 63 8.71 16.71 -0.83
N ALA A 64 8.04 17.69 -0.22
CA ALA A 64 8.67 18.95 0.13
C ALA A 64 9.80 18.81 1.17
N GLN A 65 9.71 17.82 2.07
CA GLN A 65 10.78 17.50 3.02
C GLN A 65 11.94 16.78 2.32
N TYR A 66 11.63 15.81 1.46
CA TYR A 66 12.61 15.09 0.64
C TYR A 66 13.44 16.04 -0.25
N GLU A 67 12.78 16.98 -0.94
CA GLU A 67 13.43 17.97 -1.81
C GLU A 67 14.36 18.94 -1.06
N LYS A 68 14.11 19.18 0.23
CA LYS A 68 14.98 20.00 1.09
C LYS A 68 16.22 19.25 1.58
N GLY A 69 16.30 17.94 1.34
CA GLY A 69 17.38 17.08 1.80
C GLY A 69 17.18 16.53 3.21
N ASP A 70 16.00 16.71 3.82
CA ASP A 70 15.66 16.22 5.16
C ASP A 70 15.15 14.77 5.11
N ALA A 71 15.73 13.92 4.26
CA ALA A 71 15.25 12.58 3.98
C ALA A 71 15.81 11.53 4.95
N ASP A 72 14.92 10.84 5.66
CA ASP A 72 15.20 9.63 6.43
C ASP A 72 14.28 8.48 6.01
N ALA A 73 14.43 7.31 6.65
CA ALA A 73 13.64 6.14 6.35
C ALA A 73 12.12 6.38 6.47
N GLU A 74 11.69 7.22 7.42
CA GLU A 74 10.27 7.53 7.64
C GLU A 74 9.71 8.37 6.49
N ILE A 75 10.44 9.40 6.05
CA ILE A 75 10.03 10.23 4.91
C ILE A 75 9.96 9.39 3.62
N ILE A 76 10.97 8.56 3.35
CA ILE A 76 10.98 7.71 2.15
C ILE A 76 9.84 6.70 2.18
N ALA A 77 9.61 6.05 3.32
CA ALA A 77 8.50 5.12 3.48
C ALA A 77 7.14 5.82 3.34
N GLY A 78 6.99 7.01 3.94
CA GLY A 78 5.81 7.85 3.82
C GLY A 78 5.48 8.18 2.36
N ILE A 79 6.47 8.58 1.56
CA ILE A 79 6.28 8.84 0.12
C ILE A 79 5.83 7.57 -0.61
N ALA A 80 6.54 6.45 -0.41
CA ALA A 80 6.23 5.18 -1.06
C ALA A 80 4.79 4.73 -0.76
N MET A 81 4.41 4.79 0.52
CA MET A 81 3.07 4.43 1.00
C MET A 81 2.00 5.36 0.42
N LYS A 82 2.28 6.66 0.27
CA LYS A 82 1.32 7.59 -0.35
C LYS A 82 1.09 7.31 -1.82
N TYR A 83 2.13 6.96 -2.57
CA TYR A 83 1.96 6.52 -3.95
C TYR A 83 1.24 5.16 -4.02
N GLU A 84 1.56 4.22 -3.13
CA GLU A 84 0.88 2.93 -3.04
C GLU A 84 -0.62 3.11 -2.77
N ASP A 85 -0.98 3.93 -1.79
CA ASP A 85 -2.35 4.24 -1.40
C ASP A 85 -3.14 4.86 -2.56
N ARG A 86 -2.48 5.66 -3.41
CA ARG A 86 -3.00 6.26 -4.66
C ARG A 86 -3.02 5.29 -5.84
N GLY A 87 -2.50 4.08 -5.65
CA GLY A 87 -2.33 3.04 -6.66
C GLY A 87 -1.37 3.43 -7.79
N ASP A 88 -0.45 4.35 -7.53
CA ASP A 88 0.68 4.69 -8.39
C ASP A 88 1.84 3.75 -8.09
N SER A 89 1.77 2.55 -8.66
CA SER A 89 2.70 1.47 -8.36
C SER A 89 4.14 1.75 -8.80
N GLU A 90 4.34 2.53 -9.87
CA GLU A 90 5.68 2.84 -10.39
C GLU A 90 6.44 3.77 -9.42
N ASN A 91 5.80 4.86 -8.99
CA ASN A 91 6.42 5.76 -8.02
C ASN A 91 6.56 5.09 -6.65
N ALA A 92 5.57 4.30 -6.20
CA ALA A 92 5.69 3.53 -4.97
C ALA A 92 6.91 2.59 -5.01
N LYS A 93 7.10 1.87 -6.12
CA LYS A 93 8.23 0.97 -6.34
C LYS A 93 9.57 1.71 -6.27
N GLU A 94 9.67 2.87 -6.90
CA GLU A 94 10.89 3.69 -6.88
C GLU A 94 11.30 4.03 -5.44
N PHE A 95 10.37 4.56 -4.64
CA PHE A 95 10.68 4.95 -3.26
C PHE A 95 10.89 3.75 -2.33
N TYR A 96 10.19 2.62 -2.54
CA TYR A 96 10.49 1.39 -1.79
C TYR A 96 11.88 0.82 -2.11
N LEU A 97 12.34 0.93 -3.37
CA LEU A 97 13.69 0.55 -3.73
C LEU A 97 14.73 1.44 -3.06
N ILE A 98 14.48 2.75 -2.95
CA ILE A 98 15.34 3.67 -2.18
C ILE A 98 15.36 3.26 -0.70
N LEU A 99 14.20 3.03 -0.09
CA LEU A 99 14.10 2.62 1.31
C LEU A 99 14.95 1.38 1.60
N ILE A 100 14.79 0.32 0.80
CA ILE A 100 15.48 -0.96 1.01
C ILE A 100 16.99 -0.83 0.78
N LYS A 101 17.41 -0.04 -0.20
CA LYS A 101 18.81 0.10 -0.58
C LYS A 101 19.58 1.00 0.38
N ASP A 102 19.03 2.17 0.70
CA ASP A 102 19.75 3.24 1.36
C ASP A 102 19.47 3.27 2.88
N TYR A 103 18.37 2.67 3.33
CA TYR A 103 17.97 2.58 4.74
C TYR A 103 17.61 1.12 5.14
N PRO A 104 18.52 0.15 4.95
CA PRO A 104 18.22 -1.25 5.22
C PRO A 104 18.03 -1.53 6.72
N ASP A 105 16.80 -1.83 7.12
CA ASP A 105 16.46 -2.33 8.45
C ASP A 105 15.40 -3.44 8.34
N PRO A 106 15.82 -4.72 8.29
CA PRO A 106 14.89 -5.85 8.21
C PRO A 106 13.89 -5.97 9.37
N THR A 107 14.13 -5.30 10.49
CA THR A 107 13.22 -5.29 11.65
C THR A 107 12.16 -4.19 11.57
N SER A 108 12.35 -3.19 10.71
CA SER A 108 11.40 -2.12 10.47
C SER A 108 10.18 -2.62 9.69
N GLU A 109 8.98 -2.25 10.16
CA GLU A 109 7.73 -2.52 9.45
C GLU A 109 7.73 -1.88 8.05
N HIS A 110 8.29 -0.67 7.90
CA HIS A 110 8.36 0.01 6.60
C HIS A 110 9.22 -0.77 5.60
N TYR A 111 10.36 -1.29 6.05
CA TYR A 111 11.23 -2.12 5.22
C TYR A 111 10.52 -3.43 4.81
N GLN A 112 9.82 -4.06 5.75
CA GLN A 112 9.05 -5.27 5.49
C GLN A 112 7.88 -5.02 4.53
N ARG A 113 7.18 -3.88 4.66
CA ARG A 113 6.12 -3.44 3.74
C ARG A 113 6.66 -3.22 2.33
N GLY A 114 7.77 -2.50 2.21
CA GLY A 114 8.41 -2.28 0.90
C GLY A 114 8.88 -3.58 0.25
N THR A 115 9.43 -4.50 1.05
CA THR A 115 9.87 -5.80 0.53
C THR A 115 8.67 -6.67 0.11
N TYR A 116 7.57 -6.64 0.87
CA TYR A 116 6.31 -7.26 0.50
C TYR A 116 5.74 -6.68 -0.81
N PHE A 117 5.72 -5.36 -0.94
CA PHE A 117 5.25 -4.67 -2.14
C PHE A 117 6.05 -5.12 -3.38
N LEU A 118 7.38 -5.13 -3.29
CA LEU A 118 8.25 -5.57 -4.39
C LEU A 118 8.09 -7.06 -4.70
N ALA A 119 7.94 -7.91 -3.67
CA ALA A 119 7.69 -9.34 -3.86
C ALA A 119 6.33 -9.58 -4.54
N SER A 120 5.30 -8.82 -4.17
CA SER A 120 3.98 -8.85 -4.79
C SER A 120 4.02 -8.43 -6.26
N ASP A 121 4.72 -7.34 -6.58
CA ASP A 121 4.94 -6.89 -7.95
C ASP A 121 5.67 -7.96 -8.79
N ALA A 122 6.77 -8.52 -8.27
CA ALA A 122 7.52 -9.56 -8.97
C ALA A 122 6.67 -10.82 -9.20
N PHE A 123 5.89 -11.24 -8.20
CA PHE A 123 5.00 -12.39 -8.29
C PHE A 123 3.94 -12.19 -9.38
N LYS A 124 3.25 -11.04 -9.37
CA LYS A 124 2.23 -10.70 -10.38
C LYS A 124 2.82 -10.67 -11.80
N ASN A 125 4.09 -10.29 -11.91
CA ASN A 125 4.86 -10.29 -13.16
C ASN A 125 5.53 -11.64 -13.50
N GLY A 126 5.19 -12.72 -12.80
CA GLY A 126 5.56 -14.10 -13.17
C GLY A 126 6.72 -14.71 -12.38
N VAL A 127 7.30 -14.01 -11.41
CA VAL A 127 8.30 -14.58 -10.50
C VAL A 127 7.58 -15.35 -9.39
N SER A 128 7.13 -16.57 -9.70
CA SER A 128 6.22 -17.37 -8.86
C SER A 128 6.69 -17.62 -7.42
N MET A 129 8.00 -17.58 -7.15
CA MET A 129 8.57 -17.80 -5.82
C MET A 129 8.75 -16.52 -5.00
N ALA A 130 8.46 -15.32 -5.54
CA ALA A 130 8.78 -14.06 -4.87
C ALA A 130 8.08 -13.91 -3.51
N LEU A 131 6.78 -14.19 -3.42
CA LEU A 131 6.04 -14.10 -2.16
C LEU A 131 6.40 -15.21 -1.16
N ASN A 132 6.70 -16.42 -1.63
CA ASN A 132 7.21 -17.49 -0.76
C ASN A 132 8.59 -17.14 -0.17
N ALA A 133 9.46 -16.51 -0.96
CA ALA A 133 10.75 -16.04 -0.49
C ALA A 133 10.59 -14.92 0.55
N TYR A 134 9.62 -14.02 0.36
CA TYR A 134 9.26 -13.02 1.36
C TYR A 134 8.83 -13.66 2.69
N ILE A 135 7.83 -14.56 2.66
CA ILE A 135 7.32 -15.24 3.85
C ILE A 135 8.45 -15.98 4.59
N ALA A 136 9.33 -16.67 3.86
CA ALA A 136 10.47 -17.37 4.47
C ALA A 136 11.51 -16.43 5.08
N SER A 137 11.66 -15.22 4.53
CA SER A 137 12.64 -14.23 5.00
C SER A 137 12.14 -13.41 6.20
N PHE A 138 10.82 -13.23 6.31
CA PHE A 138 10.17 -12.45 7.36
C PHE A 138 9.00 -13.23 8.00
N PRO A 139 9.28 -14.32 8.73
CA PRO A 139 8.25 -15.22 9.27
C PRO A 139 7.38 -14.59 10.37
N GLU A 140 7.75 -13.42 10.88
CA GLU A 140 6.97 -12.68 11.88
C GLU A 140 6.41 -11.36 11.32
N SER A 141 6.43 -11.19 9.99
CA SER A 141 5.99 -9.94 9.38
C SER A 141 4.47 -9.76 9.50
N PRO A 142 3.99 -8.52 9.77
CA PRO A 142 2.56 -8.26 9.74
C PRO A 142 1.92 -8.45 8.35
N PHE A 143 2.70 -8.52 7.28
CA PHE A 143 2.20 -8.65 5.90
C PHE A 143 2.16 -10.10 5.37
N ILE A 144 2.36 -11.11 6.24
CA ILE A 144 2.31 -12.52 5.80
C ILE A 144 0.92 -12.90 5.30
N GLU A 145 -0.12 -12.49 6.01
CA GLU A 145 -1.51 -12.77 5.61
C GLU A 145 -1.81 -12.10 4.25
N ASP A 146 -1.38 -10.85 4.06
CA ASP A 146 -1.49 -10.12 2.80
C ASP A 146 -0.73 -10.82 1.65
N ALA A 147 0.44 -11.42 1.93
CA ALA A 147 1.18 -12.21 0.95
C ALA A 147 0.41 -13.46 0.51
N PHE A 148 -0.22 -14.18 1.45
CA PHE A 148 -1.08 -15.31 1.11
C PHE A 148 -2.30 -14.87 0.31
N TYR A 149 -2.99 -13.80 0.72
CA TYR A 149 -4.14 -13.29 -0.04
C TYR A 149 -3.75 -12.80 -1.43
N THR A 150 -2.60 -12.14 -1.58
CA THR A 150 -2.10 -11.73 -2.89
C THR A 150 -1.89 -12.93 -3.81
N MET A 151 -1.32 -14.03 -3.31
CA MET A 151 -1.20 -15.28 -4.09
C MET A 151 -2.57 -15.88 -4.41
N ALA A 152 -3.48 -15.99 -3.43
CA ALA A 152 -4.79 -16.59 -3.60
C ALA A 152 -5.64 -15.83 -4.64
N TYR A 153 -5.74 -14.50 -4.51
CA TYR A 153 -6.49 -13.66 -5.45
C TYR A 153 -5.89 -13.70 -6.85
N HIS A 154 -4.56 -13.71 -6.99
CA HIS A 154 -3.93 -13.86 -8.31
C HIS A 154 -4.31 -15.17 -9.01
N TYR A 155 -4.37 -16.28 -8.27
CA TYR A 155 -4.78 -17.56 -8.83
C TYR A 155 -6.29 -17.61 -9.10
N ALA A 156 -7.11 -17.01 -8.22
CA ALA A 156 -8.55 -16.90 -8.40
C ALA A 156 -8.90 -16.11 -9.66
N ASP A 157 -8.27 -14.95 -9.88
CA ASP A 157 -8.45 -14.09 -11.06
C ASP A 157 -8.07 -14.81 -12.37
N LYS A 158 -7.19 -15.81 -12.29
CA LYS A 158 -6.75 -16.67 -13.41
C LYS A 158 -7.50 -18.00 -13.49
N GLU A 159 -8.51 -18.20 -12.64
CA GLU A 159 -9.28 -19.44 -12.51
C GLU A 159 -8.42 -20.70 -12.17
N MET A 160 -7.26 -20.51 -11.56
CA MET A 160 -6.29 -21.55 -11.18
C MET A 160 -6.62 -22.16 -9.80
N LYS A 161 -7.79 -22.81 -9.70
CA LYS A 161 -8.37 -23.29 -8.44
C LYS A 161 -7.46 -24.21 -7.62
N GLU A 162 -6.67 -25.07 -8.26
CA GLU A 162 -5.77 -25.98 -7.54
C GLU A 162 -4.67 -25.21 -6.80
N ASP A 163 -4.12 -24.16 -7.41
CA ASP A 163 -3.06 -23.37 -6.81
C ASP A 163 -3.61 -22.41 -5.75
N GLU A 164 -4.80 -21.85 -5.98
CA GLU A 164 -5.56 -21.10 -4.97
C GLU A 164 -5.80 -21.94 -3.69
N ILE A 165 -6.29 -23.19 -3.83
CA ILE A 165 -6.52 -24.09 -2.69
C ILE A 165 -5.21 -24.43 -1.95
N LYS A 166 -4.10 -24.63 -2.69
CA LYS A 166 -2.78 -24.87 -2.07
C LYS A 166 -2.35 -23.68 -1.22
N VAL A 167 -2.55 -22.46 -1.69
CA VAL A 167 -2.23 -21.24 -0.95
C VAL A 167 -3.03 -21.15 0.35
N TYR A 168 -4.36 -21.34 0.30
CA TYR A 168 -5.18 -21.35 1.51
C TYR A 168 -4.78 -22.46 2.49
N THR A 169 -4.41 -23.64 1.98
CA THR A 169 -3.91 -24.74 2.81
C THR A 169 -2.61 -24.35 3.52
N GLN A 170 -1.66 -23.76 2.79
CA GLN A 170 -0.39 -23.27 3.36
C GLN A 170 -0.63 -22.22 4.45
N MET A 171 -1.55 -21.28 4.22
CA MET A 171 -1.90 -20.23 5.18
C MET A 171 -2.42 -20.79 6.52
N THR A 172 -3.16 -21.90 6.51
CA THR A 172 -3.65 -22.55 7.76
C THR A 172 -2.58 -23.32 8.54
N HIS A 173 -1.42 -23.55 7.92
CA HIS A 173 -0.31 -24.31 8.50
C HIS A 173 0.91 -23.44 8.83
N HIS A 174 0.83 -22.15 8.52
CA HIS A 174 1.81 -21.15 8.91
C HIS A 174 1.59 -20.75 10.37
#